data_AF-A0A132GYF8-F1
#
_entry.id   AF-A0A132GYF8-F1
#
_cell.length_a   1.000
_cell.length_b   1.000
_cell.length_c   1.000
_cell.angle_alpha   90.00
_cell.angle_beta   90.00
_cell.angle_gamma   90.00
#
_symmetry.space_group_name_H-M   'P 1'
#
loop_
_entity.id
_entity.type
_entity.pdbx_description
1 polymer ?
#
loop_
_entity_poly.entity_id
_entity_poly.type
_entity_poly.pdbx_seq_one_letter_code
_entity_poly.pdbx_strand_id
1 'polypeptide(L)'
;MNQKNHLLLLSSCIISLATIVMQGCVEPTDDRAALCGNWESVEGKPDVLIYKEGPAYKVTVFKRGGLTRRLKPATYLLQQENGNLFINTGYRIDVSYNEETDVLTFSPNGDYVRSKHYPADDDRADGLLAN
;
A
#
# COMPACT_ATOMS: atom_id res chain seq x y z
N MET A 1 -4.97 49.54 -39.05
CA MET A 1 -4.48 48.56 -38.05
C MET A 1 -3.99 47.32 -38.78
N ASN A 2 -2.76 46.90 -38.50
CA ASN A 2 -1.93 46.07 -39.37
C ASN A 2 -2.19 44.56 -39.14
N GLN A 3 -2.73 43.86 -40.14
CA GLN A 3 -3.09 42.43 -40.13
C GLN A 3 -1.92 41.50 -39.74
N LYS A 4 -0.67 41.93 -39.97
CA LYS A 4 0.54 41.21 -39.58
C LYS A 4 0.72 41.14 -38.07
N ASN A 5 0.32 42.17 -37.34
CA ASN A 5 0.45 42.22 -35.87
C ASN A 5 -0.55 41.29 -35.19
N HIS A 6 -1.75 41.13 -35.78
CA HIS A 6 -2.76 40.18 -35.31
C HIS A 6 -2.31 38.73 -35.51
N LEU A 7 -1.70 38.42 -36.66
CA LEU A 7 -1.17 37.08 -36.95
C LEU A 7 0.00 36.72 -36.02
N LEU A 8 0.86 37.69 -35.70
CA LEU A 8 1.97 37.50 -34.75
C LEU A 8 1.49 37.31 -33.30
N LEU A 9 0.44 38.03 -32.87
CA LEU A 9 -0.16 37.86 -31.54
C LEU A 9 -0.86 36.51 -31.38
N LEU A 10 -1.59 36.07 -32.41
CA LEU A 10 -2.25 34.78 -32.40
C LEU A 10 -1.24 33.62 -32.37
N SER A 11 -0.13 33.77 -33.09
CA SER A 11 0.98 32.81 -33.09
C SER A 11 1.60 32.64 -31.69
N SER A 12 1.90 33.73 -30.98
CA SER A 12 2.52 33.65 -29.65
C SER A 12 1.58 33.09 -28.57
N CYS A 13 0.26 33.34 -28.70
CA CYS A 13 -0.74 32.75 -27.82
C CYS A 13 -0.85 31.23 -27.99
N ILE A 14 -0.75 30.71 -29.22
CA ILE A 14 -0.85 29.27 -29.50
C ILE A 14 0.37 28.51 -28.95
N ILE A 15 1.57 29.08 -29.07
CA ILE A 15 2.80 28.48 -28.52
C ILE A 15 2.73 28.39 -26.99
N SER A 16 2.17 29.42 -26.34
CA SER A 16 2.01 29.45 -24.87
C SER A 16 0.93 28.49 -24.36
N LEU A 17 -0.11 28.23 -25.15
CA LEU A 17 -1.14 27.24 -24.82
C LEU A 17 -0.63 25.81 -25.00
N ALA A 18 0.27 25.57 -25.98
CA ALA A 18 0.84 24.26 -26.23
C ALA A 18 1.81 23.78 -25.14
N THR A 19 2.52 24.69 -24.46
CA THR A 19 3.46 24.32 -23.39
C THR A 19 2.76 23.89 -22.09
N ILE A 20 1.52 24.32 -21.86
CA ILE A 20 0.74 23.94 -20.65
C ILE A 20 0.26 22.48 -20.74
N VAL A 21 0.24 21.88 -21.93
CA VAL A 21 -0.28 20.51 -22.16
C VAL A 21 0.73 19.40 -21.80
N MET A 22 1.99 19.74 -21.51
CA MET A 22 2.98 18.77 -21.04
C MET A 22 3.46 19.06 -19.61
N GLN A 23 2.53 19.07 -18.66
CA GLN A 23 2.87 18.54 -17.34
C GLN A 23 2.92 17.03 -17.50
N GLY A 24 4.09 16.50 -17.83
CA GLY A 24 4.31 15.06 -17.91
C GLY A 24 3.77 14.43 -16.64
N CYS A 25 2.75 13.59 -16.78
CA CYS A 25 2.34 12.67 -15.74
C CYS A 25 3.55 11.77 -15.49
N VAL A 26 4.46 12.21 -14.62
CA VAL A 26 5.27 11.27 -13.84
C VAL A 26 4.21 10.57 -13.02
N GLU A 27 3.70 9.46 -13.54
CA GLU A 27 2.91 8.54 -12.73
C GLU A 27 3.82 8.22 -11.53
N PRO A 28 3.44 8.62 -10.31
CA PRO A 28 4.20 8.21 -9.14
C PRO A 28 4.25 6.69 -9.18
N THR A 29 5.46 6.13 -9.15
CA THR A 29 5.64 4.69 -9.13
C THR A 29 4.85 4.16 -7.93
N ASP A 30 3.93 3.23 -8.20
CA ASP A 30 3.09 2.65 -7.17
C ASP A 30 3.90 1.61 -6.38
N ASP A 31 4.75 2.11 -5.49
CA ASP A 31 5.72 1.32 -4.74
C ASP A 31 5.04 0.40 -3.70
N ARG A 32 3.71 0.52 -3.52
CA ARG A 32 2.92 -0.38 -2.66
C ARG A 32 2.97 -1.83 -3.11
N ALA A 33 3.28 -2.09 -4.39
CA ALA A 33 3.52 -3.43 -4.88
C ALA A 33 4.65 -4.13 -4.11
N ALA A 34 5.73 -3.40 -3.80
CA ALA A 34 6.87 -3.92 -3.04
C ALA A 34 6.50 -4.28 -1.60
N LEU A 35 5.36 -3.80 -1.07
CA LEU A 35 4.91 -4.05 0.31
C LEU A 35 4.08 -5.34 0.43
N CYS A 36 3.57 -5.88 -0.68
CA CYS A 36 2.77 -7.11 -0.67
C CYS A 36 3.53 -8.27 -0.01
N GLY A 37 2.84 -9.05 0.82
CA GLY A 37 3.40 -10.19 1.55
C GLY A 37 3.07 -10.17 3.04
N ASN A 38 3.55 -11.20 3.73
CA ASN A 38 3.39 -11.38 5.17
C ASN A 38 4.48 -10.61 5.94
N TRP A 39 4.06 -9.95 7.01
CA TRP A 39 4.86 -9.12 7.89
C TRP A 39 4.65 -9.57 9.34
N GLU A 40 5.72 -9.91 10.03
CA GLU A 40 5.72 -10.32 11.44
C GLU A 40 6.15 -9.14 12.32
N SER A 41 5.44 -8.92 13.43
CA SER A 41 5.76 -7.84 14.35
C SER A 41 7.04 -8.11 15.14
N VAL A 42 7.92 -7.11 15.22
CA VAL A 42 9.14 -7.17 16.06
C VAL A 42 8.80 -7.13 17.56
N GLU A 43 7.69 -6.48 17.94
CA GLU A 43 7.27 -6.29 19.34
C GLU A 43 6.19 -7.27 19.81
N GLY A 44 5.92 -8.33 19.05
CA GLY A 44 4.88 -9.31 19.39
C GLY A 44 3.44 -8.79 19.24
N LYS A 45 3.23 -7.76 18.42
CA LYS A 45 1.89 -7.35 17.97
C LYS A 45 1.32 -8.38 16.98
N PRO A 46 0.00 -8.33 16.69
CA PRO A 46 -0.61 -9.09 15.60
C PRO A 46 0.13 -8.97 14.26
N ASP A 47 0.35 -10.09 13.58
CA ASP A 47 1.00 -10.13 12.27
C ASP A 47 0.11 -9.51 11.18
N VAL A 48 0.72 -9.09 10.08
CA VAL A 48 0.06 -8.33 9.03
C VAL A 48 0.28 -8.98 7.66
N LEU A 49 -0.75 -9.01 6.82
CA LEU A 49 -0.65 -9.34 5.40
C LEU A 49 -1.04 -8.13 4.56
N ILE A 50 -0.18 -7.78 3.62
CA ILE A 50 -0.46 -6.77 2.61
C ILE A 50 -0.68 -7.47 1.27
N TYR A 51 -1.76 -7.14 0.58
CA TYR A 51 -2.06 -7.69 -0.75
C TYR A 51 -2.78 -6.68 -1.63
N LYS A 52 -2.71 -6.92 -2.94
CA LYS A 52 -3.45 -6.16 -3.95
C LYS A 52 -4.78 -6.84 -4.25
N GLU A 53 -5.85 -6.06 -4.28
CA GLU A 53 -7.18 -6.49 -4.72
C GLU A 53 -7.72 -5.47 -5.73
N GLY A 54 -7.68 -5.84 -7.01
CA GLY A 54 -7.97 -4.91 -8.11
C GLY A 54 -7.01 -3.72 -8.10
N PRO A 55 -7.50 -2.46 -8.08
CA PRO A 55 -6.65 -1.27 -8.01
C PRO A 55 -6.24 -0.90 -6.57
N ALA A 56 -6.78 -1.57 -5.55
CA ALA A 56 -6.56 -1.23 -4.14
C ALA A 56 -5.50 -2.15 -3.52
N TYR A 57 -4.74 -1.60 -2.56
CA TYR A 57 -3.92 -2.38 -1.65
C TYR A 57 -4.62 -2.47 -0.30
N LYS A 58 -4.59 -3.66 0.31
CA LYS A 58 -5.26 -3.96 1.57
C LYS A 58 -4.26 -4.48 2.59
N VAL A 59 -4.46 -4.09 3.84
CA VAL A 59 -3.69 -4.51 5.00
C VAL A 59 -4.61 -5.31 5.91
N THR A 60 -4.31 -6.59 6.13
CA THR A 60 -5.06 -7.45 7.04
C THR A 60 -4.25 -7.75 8.28
N VAL A 61 -4.81 -7.46 9.44
CA VAL A 61 -4.18 -7.69 10.74
C VAL A 61 -4.73 -8.99 11.34
N PHE A 62 -3.86 -9.97 11.54
CA PHE A 62 -4.17 -11.26 12.14
C PHE A 62 -3.85 -11.27 13.63
N LYS A 63 -4.87 -11.37 14.47
CA LYS A 63 -4.64 -11.51 15.91
C LYS A 63 -4.21 -12.95 16.20
N ARG A 64 -2.99 -13.15 16.72
CA ARG A 64 -2.58 -14.42 17.36
C ARG A 64 -3.58 -14.72 18.49
N GLY A 65 -4.35 -15.79 18.33
CA GLY A 65 -5.42 -16.16 19.25
C GLY A 65 -4.90 -16.91 20.47
N GLY A 66 -5.15 -16.36 21.67
CA GLY A 66 -5.05 -17.08 22.94
C GLY A 66 -6.33 -17.85 23.26
N LEU A 67 -6.16 -19.14 23.56
CA LEU A 67 -7.02 -20.20 24.11
C LEU A 67 -8.54 -20.28 23.79
N THR A 68 -9.33 -19.21 23.69
CA THR A 68 -10.81 -19.36 23.59
C THR A 68 -11.59 -18.26 22.86
N ARG A 69 -10.96 -17.31 22.15
CA ARG A 69 -11.73 -16.30 21.41
C ARG A 69 -11.33 -16.26 19.94
N ARG A 70 -12.12 -16.91 19.07
CA ARG A 70 -12.04 -16.73 17.61
C ARG A 70 -12.22 -15.24 17.28
N LEU A 71 -11.11 -14.53 17.09
CA LEU A 71 -11.11 -13.12 16.71
C LEU A 71 -10.90 -13.03 15.21
N LYS A 72 -11.83 -12.33 14.55
CA LYS A 72 -11.83 -12.15 13.10
C LYS A 72 -10.65 -11.26 12.67
N PRO A 73 -10.00 -11.55 11.53
CA PRO A 73 -9.05 -10.63 10.92
C PRO A 73 -9.76 -9.30 10.61
N ALA A 74 -9.02 -8.20 10.70
CA ALA A 74 -9.48 -6.87 10.32
C ALA A 74 -8.71 -6.39 9.09
N THR A 75 -9.41 -5.93 8.06
CA THR A 75 -8.82 -5.51 6.79
C THR A 75 -9.06 -4.03 6.54
N TYR A 76 -8.00 -3.31 6.20
CA TYR A 76 -7.98 -1.86 5.95
C TYR A 76 -7.41 -1.56 4.56
N LEU A 77 -7.70 -0.38 4.02
CA LEU A 77 -7.13 0.10 2.76
C LEU A 77 -5.78 0.78 3.02
N LEU A 78 -4.76 0.38 2.25
CA LEU A 78 -3.47 1.05 2.18
C LEU A 78 -3.53 2.19 1.16
N GLN A 79 -3.58 3.41 1.66
CA GLN A 79 -3.69 4.62 0.85
C GLN A 79 -2.32 5.26 0.71
N GLN A 80 -2.11 5.95 -0.40
CA GLN A 80 -0.92 6.75 -0.67
C GLN A 80 -1.36 8.14 -1.09
N GLU A 81 -0.90 9.16 -0.38
CA GLU A 81 -1.21 10.57 -0.66
C GLU A 81 0.08 11.38 -0.57
N ASN A 82 0.47 12.06 -1.65
CA ASN A 82 1.70 12.84 -1.73
C ASN A 82 2.97 12.07 -1.31
N GLY A 83 3.02 10.78 -1.63
CA GLY A 83 4.12 9.88 -1.24
C GLY A 83 4.02 9.32 0.18
N ASN A 84 3.07 9.77 1.00
CA ASN A 84 2.86 9.25 2.35
C ASN A 84 1.86 8.08 2.34
N LEU A 85 2.23 6.96 2.95
CA LEU A 85 1.38 5.78 3.08
C LEU A 85 0.66 5.79 4.42
N PHE A 86 -0.61 5.41 4.43
CA PHE A 86 -1.38 5.30 5.66
C PHE A 86 -2.54 4.31 5.55
N ILE A 87 -3.04 3.87 6.71
CA ILE A 87 -4.32 3.15 6.83
C ILE A 87 -5.25 3.92 7.77
N ASN A 88 -6.56 3.79 7.54
CA ASN A 88 -7.57 4.34 8.45
C ASN A 88 -8.28 3.18 9.16
N THR A 89 -8.13 3.14 10.49
CA THR A 89 -8.72 2.11 11.36
C THR A 89 -9.83 2.67 12.27
N GLY A 90 -10.25 3.92 12.02
CA GLY A 90 -10.97 4.79 12.96
C GLY A 90 -10.12 6.01 13.34
N TYR A 91 -8.81 5.91 13.15
CA TYR A 91 -7.82 6.99 13.16
C TYR A 91 -6.74 6.68 12.12
N ARG A 92 -5.96 7.70 11.74
CA ARG A 92 -4.85 7.58 10.78
C ARG A 92 -3.66 6.88 11.44
N ILE A 93 -3.15 5.85 10.78
CA ILE A 93 -1.90 5.16 11.13
C ILE A 93 -0.98 5.34 9.92
N ASP A 94 0.11 6.08 10.12
CA ASP A 94 1.11 6.28 9.07
C ASP A 94 1.94 5.00 8.90
N VAL A 95 2.32 4.73 7.66
CA VAL A 95 3.09 3.56 7.23
C VAL A 95 4.35 4.05 6.54
N SER A 96 5.51 3.53 6.95
CA SER A 96 6.78 3.79 6.28
C SER A 96 7.49 2.49 5.99
N TYR A 97 8.19 2.43 4.86
CA TYR A 97 8.96 1.27 4.44
C TYR A 97 10.41 1.68 4.17
N ASN A 98 11.34 0.97 4.80
CA ASN A 98 12.76 1.10 4.52
C ASN A 98 13.20 -0.09 3.65
N GLU A 99 13.52 0.20 2.39
CA GLU A 99 13.99 -0.76 1.39
C GLU A 99 15.34 -1.38 1.73
N GLU A 100 16.25 -0.65 2.37
CA GLU A 100 17.60 -1.14 2.67
C GLU A 100 17.58 -2.24 3.74
N THR A 101 16.68 -2.10 4.71
CA THR A 101 16.56 -3.04 5.84
C THR A 101 15.38 -3.99 5.73
N ASP A 102 14.53 -3.82 4.71
CA ASP A 102 13.25 -4.55 4.53
C ASP A 102 12.37 -4.49 5.79
N VAL A 103 12.19 -3.27 6.31
CA VAL A 103 11.42 -2.98 7.53
C VAL A 103 10.22 -2.11 7.21
N LEU A 104 9.04 -2.55 7.65
CA LEU A 104 7.79 -1.82 7.57
C LEU A 104 7.38 -1.32 8.95
N THR A 105 7.15 -0.03 9.11
CA THR A 105 6.74 0.57 10.38
C THR A 105 5.31 1.07 10.26
N PHE A 106 4.47 0.69 11.22
CA PHE A 106 3.15 1.30 11.43
C PHE A 106 3.24 2.20 12.64
N SER A 107 3.11 3.52 12.50
CA SER A 107 3.18 4.43 13.66
C SER A 107 1.78 4.60 14.29
N PRO A 108 1.57 4.32 15.59
CA PRO A 108 2.57 4.03 16.65
C PRO A 108 2.73 2.54 17.00
N ASN A 109 2.27 1.63 16.14
CA ASN A 109 2.23 0.18 16.37
C ASN A 109 3.57 -0.56 16.19
N GLY A 110 4.65 0.14 15.86
CA GLY A 110 6.01 -0.39 15.81
C GLY A 110 6.42 -1.00 14.47
N ASP A 111 7.54 -1.71 14.51
CA ASP A 111 8.21 -2.26 13.34
C ASP A 111 7.81 -3.70 13.04
N TYR A 112 7.85 -4.03 11.75
CA TYR A 112 7.52 -5.33 11.18
C TYR A 112 8.57 -5.73 10.15
N VAL A 113 8.86 -7.02 10.10
CA VAL A 113 9.82 -7.62 9.17
C VAL A 113 9.13 -8.68 8.32
N ARG A 114 9.67 -9.00 7.14
CA ARG A 114 9.13 -10.07 6.31
C ARG A 114 9.07 -11.39 7.06
N SER A 115 7.92 -12.05 7.01
CA SER A 115 7.80 -13.38 7.57
C SER A 115 8.67 -14.35 6.77
N LYS A 116 9.50 -15.12 7.48
CA LYS A 116 10.34 -16.18 6.90
C LYS A 116 9.58 -17.49 6.69
N HIS A 117 8.37 -17.59 7.24
CA HIS A 117 7.52 -18.76 7.11
C HIS A 117 6.55 -18.57 5.93
N TYR A 118 6.65 -19.43 4.93
CA TYR A 118 5.53 -19.67 4.04
C TYR A 118 4.34 -20.17 4.87
N PRO A 119 3.08 -19.83 4.51
CA PRO A 119 1.93 -20.35 5.21
C PRO A 119 2.04 -21.87 5.22
N ALA A 120 2.23 -22.44 6.41
CA ALA A 120 2.15 -23.87 6.59
C ALA A 120 0.73 -24.28 6.20
N ASP A 121 0.62 -25.25 5.30
CA ASP A 121 -0.62 -25.94 4.97
C ASP A 121 -1.19 -26.57 6.27
N ASP A 122 -1.96 -25.80 7.03
CA ASP A 122 -2.71 -26.24 8.21
C ASP A 122 -4.03 -26.89 7.76
N ASP A 123 -3.92 -28.02 7.06
CA ASP A 123 -5.05 -28.90 6.70
C ASP A 123 -4.57 -30.37 6.54
N ARG A 124 -3.83 -30.89 7.53
CA ARG A 124 -3.74 -32.35 7.75
C ARG A 124 -4.13 -32.71 9.18
N ALA A 125 -5.38 -32.38 9.51
CA ALA A 125 -6.15 -33.14 10.46
C ALA A 125 -7.06 -34.10 9.69
N ASP A 126 -6.54 -35.27 9.32
CA ASP A 126 -7.35 -36.45 9.01
C ASP A 126 -6.74 -37.65 9.74
N GLY A 127 -7.02 -37.71 11.04
CA GLY A 127 -7.17 -38.96 11.75
C GLY A 127 -8.66 -39.25 11.92
N LEU A 128 -9.07 -40.49 11.60
CA LEU A 128 -10.41 -41.09 11.49
C LEU A 128 -11.07 -40.86 10.11
N LEU A 129 -11.42 -41.87 9.31
CA LEU A 129 -12.13 -43.12 9.65
C LEU A 129 -11.76 -44.26 8.69
N ALA A 130 -11.75 -45.48 9.25
CA ALA A 130 -12.21 -46.76 8.68
C ALA A 130 -11.79 -47.14 7.25
N ASN A 131 -11.06 -48.27 7.15
CA ASN A 131 -11.45 -49.51 6.46
C ASN A 131 -10.46 -50.61 6.86
#